data_AF-A0A9E5YJN3-F1
#
_entry.id   AF-A0A9E5YJN3-F1
#
_cell.length_a   1.000
_cell.length_b   1.000
_cell.length_c   1.000
_cell.angle_alpha   90.00
_cell.angle_beta   90.00
_cell.angle_gamma   90.00
#
_symmetry.space_group_name_H-M   'P 1'
#
loop_
_entity.id
_entity.type
_entity.pdbx_description
1 polymer ?
#
loop_
_entity_poly.entity_id
_entity_poly.type
_entity_poly.pdbx_seq_one_letter_code
_entity_poly.pdbx_strand_id
1 'polypeptide(L)'
;KKAAKSVEKIETLFMESIPLKDEIIKQHEQGILDLIFAIAGKIVHHQIECDESTVKDTILNALKLSVQKSKIVIRVNPQDYDFVEKLRPDLFAKFNEVKSIIISSDQSISRGGCFLETPGGDVDARVEAQLEKIRQSLEENLAAAQ
;
A
#
# COMPACT_ATOMS: atom_id res chain seq x y z
N LYS A 1 -1.08 30.32 53.99
CA LYS A 1 -0.59 31.00 52.76
C LYS A 1 0.41 30.16 51.95
N LYS A 2 1.54 29.68 52.52
CA LYS A 2 2.50 28.82 51.78
C LYS A 2 1.90 27.48 51.33
N ALA A 3 1.20 26.76 52.21
CA ALA A 3 0.59 25.46 51.89
C ALA A 3 -0.42 25.54 50.74
N ALA A 4 -1.32 26.53 50.75
CA ALA A 4 -2.27 26.76 49.65
C ALA A 4 -1.57 27.04 48.31
N LYS A 5 -0.49 27.84 48.33
CA LYS A 5 0.33 28.13 47.14
C LYS A 5 1.06 26.90 46.60
N SER A 6 1.41 25.95 47.47
CA SER A 6 2.03 24.69 47.08
C SER A 6 1.01 23.72 46.47
N VAL A 7 -0.21 23.68 47.00
CA VAL A 7 -1.31 22.87 46.46
C VAL A 7 -1.72 23.38 45.07
N GLU A 8 -1.87 24.68 44.91
CA GLU A 8 -2.21 25.34 43.63
C GLU A 8 -1.15 25.02 42.55
N LYS A 9 0.14 25.04 42.91
CA LYS A 9 1.25 24.64 42.02
C LYS A 9 1.20 23.18 41.60
N ILE A 10 0.84 22.27 42.51
CA ILE A 10 0.70 20.84 42.21
C ILE A 10 -0.47 20.61 41.27
N GLU A 11 -1.59 21.31 41.48
CA GLU A 11 -2.75 21.26 40.58
C GLU A 11 -2.40 21.77 39.18
N THR A 12 -1.59 22.84 39.07
CA THR A 12 -1.15 23.34 37.76
C THR A 12 -0.26 22.33 37.04
N LEU A 13 0.71 21.73 37.74
CA LEU A 13 1.60 20.70 37.17
C LEU A 13 0.84 19.46 36.73
N PHE A 14 -0.19 19.03 37.47
CA PHE A 14 -1.04 17.90 37.09
C PHE A 14 -1.88 18.22 35.86
N MET A 15 -2.43 19.44 35.76
CA MET A 15 -3.18 19.90 34.58
C MET A 15 -2.29 19.98 33.33
N GLU A 16 -1.03 20.38 33.47
CA GLU A 16 -0.06 20.45 32.37
C GLU A 16 0.49 19.06 31.95
N SER A 17 0.49 18.07 32.85
CA SER A 17 0.98 16.72 32.54
C SER A 17 0.06 15.88 31.65
N ILE A 18 -1.24 16.18 31.63
CA ILE A 18 -2.24 15.45 30.83
C ILE A 18 -2.03 15.72 29.32
N PRO A 19 -2.00 16.98 28.84
CA PRO A 19 -1.79 17.26 27.41
C PRO A 19 -0.39 16.88 26.93
N LEU A 20 0.59 16.78 27.83
CA LEU A 20 1.96 16.38 27.50
C LEU A 20 2.02 14.96 26.88
N LYS A 21 1.17 14.04 27.34
CA LYS A 21 1.15 12.67 26.79
C LYS A 21 0.64 12.65 25.35
N ASP A 22 -0.43 13.39 25.09
CA ASP A 22 -1.05 13.46 23.76
C ASP A 22 -0.11 14.15 22.77
N GLU A 23 0.60 15.19 23.22
CA GLU A 23 1.61 15.91 22.43
C GLU A 23 2.80 15.01 22.08
N ILE A 24 3.31 14.21 23.03
CA ILE A 24 4.41 13.26 22.76
C ILE A 24 3.98 12.22 21.71
N ILE A 25 2.75 11.70 21.80
CA ILE A 25 2.25 10.72 20.83
C ILE A 25 2.14 11.38 19.44
N LYS A 26 1.57 12.57 19.37
CA LYS A 26 1.41 13.32 18.11
C LYS A 26 2.76 13.68 17.47
N GLN A 27 3.76 14.02 18.27
CA GLN A 27 5.11 14.33 17.79
C GLN A 27 5.83 13.12 17.17
N HIS A 28 5.47 11.90 17.58
CA HIS A 28 6.12 10.67 17.12
C HIS A 28 5.30 9.85 16.13
N GLU A 29 4.04 10.20 15.90
CA GLU A 29 3.12 9.50 15.01
C GLU A 29 3.70 9.29 13.60
N GLN A 30 4.23 10.35 12.98
CA GLN A 30 4.85 10.27 11.66
C GLN A 30 6.10 9.38 11.65
N GLY A 31 6.96 9.50 12.67
CA GLY A 31 8.16 8.66 12.77
C GLY A 31 7.84 7.18 12.97
N ILE A 32 6.75 6.88 13.69
CA ILE A 32 6.25 5.51 13.85
C ILE A 32 5.71 4.97 12.53
N LEU A 33 4.91 5.76 11.79
CA LEU A 33 4.42 5.38 10.47
C LEU A 33 5.57 5.10 9.49
N ASP A 34 6.54 6.00 9.41
CA ASP A 34 7.73 5.83 8.56
C ASP A 34 8.47 4.53 8.86
N LEU A 35 8.65 4.21 10.15
CA LEU A 35 9.28 2.96 10.57
C LEU A 35 8.45 1.73 10.16
N ILE A 36 7.14 1.76 10.37
CA ILE A 36 6.24 0.67 10.00
C ILE A 36 6.30 0.42 8.48
N PHE A 37 6.20 1.47 7.67
CA PHE A 37 6.24 1.34 6.22
C PHE A 37 7.62 0.91 5.70
N ALA A 38 8.70 1.34 6.34
CA ALA A 38 10.05 0.84 6.03
C ALA A 38 10.17 -0.67 6.29
N ILE A 39 9.64 -1.15 7.43
CA ILE A 39 9.65 -2.58 7.77
C ILE A 39 8.75 -3.37 6.81
N ALA A 40 7.51 -2.91 6.60
CA ALA A 40 6.55 -3.56 5.71
C ALA A 40 7.08 -3.64 4.28
N GLY A 41 7.62 -2.54 3.75
CA GLY A 41 8.25 -2.49 2.44
C GLY A 41 9.36 -3.53 2.32
N LYS A 42 10.26 -3.61 3.31
CA LYS A 42 11.35 -4.60 3.30
C LYS A 42 10.84 -6.05 3.27
N ILE A 43 9.81 -6.37 4.06
CA ILE A 43 9.22 -7.72 4.10
C ILE A 43 8.55 -8.06 2.78
N VAL A 44 7.78 -7.13 2.20
CA VAL A 44 7.06 -7.33 0.93
C VAL A 44 8.04 -7.57 -0.21
N HIS A 45 9.10 -6.76 -0.32
CA HIS A 45 10.12 -6.95 -1.36
C HIS A 45 10.83 -8.30 -1.21
N HIS A 46 11.16 -8.69 0.03
CA HIS A 46 11.77 -9.99 0.28
C HIS A 46 10.85 -11.16 -0.12
N GLN A 47 9.55 -11.06 0.18
CA GLN A 47 8.58 -12.08 -0.22
C GLN A 47 8.49 -12.22 -1.74
N ILE A 48 8.48 -11.10 -2.47
CA ILE A 48 8.47 -11.08 -3.94
C ILE A 48 9.74 -11.73 -4.52
N GLU A 49 10.89 -11.51 -3.88
CA GLU A 49 12.14 -12.15 -4.28
C GLU A 49 12.10 -13.66 -4.10
N CYS A 50 11.46 -14.15 -3.03
CA CYS A 50 11.37 -15.58 -2.70
C CYS A 50 10.25 -16.32 -3.44
N ASP A 51 9.17 -15.63 -3.81
CA ASP A 51 7.97 -16.24 -4.38
C ASP A 51 7.53 -15.52 -5.67
N GLU A 52 7.92 -16.10 -6.80
CA GLU A 52 7.56 -15.64 -8.15
C GLU A 52 6.04 -15.64 -8.39
N SER A 53 5.25 -16.38 -7.60
CA SER A 53 3.80 -16.39 -7.75
C SER A 53 3.11 -15.13 -7.24
N THR A 54 3.81 -14.27 -6.49
CA THR A 54 3.24 -13.01 -5.98
C THR A 54 2.66 -12.13 -7.10
N VAL A 55 3.33 -12.05 -8.24
CA VAL A 55 2.85 -11.24 -9.39
C VAL A 55 1.51 -11.75 -9.93
N LYS A 56 1.24 -13.07 -9.84
CA LYS A 56 -0.05 -13.66 -10.23
C LYS A 56 -1.17 -13.10 -9.39
N ASP A 57 -0.99 -13.08 -8.07
CA ASP A 57 -2.02 -12.61 -7.14
C ASP A 57 -2.25 -11.10 -7.31
N THR A 58 -1.19 -10.33 -7.52
CA THR A 58 -1.29 -8.90 -7.86
C THR A 58 -2.13 -8.68 -9.12
N ILE A 59 -1.83 -9.41 -10.21
CA ILE A 59 -2.60 -9.33 -11.47
C ILE A 59 -4.06 -9.72 -11.25
N LEU A 60 -4.32 -10.83 -10.54
CA LEU A 60 -5.68 -11.30 -10.28
C LEU A 60 -6.49 -10.26 -9.48
N ASN A 61 -5.87 -9.60 -8.51
CA ASN A 61 -6.53 -8.56 -7.72
C ASN A 61 -6.77 -7.30 -8.56
N ALA A 62 -5.81 -6.87 -9.37
CA ALA A 62 -5.96 -5.73 -10.27
C ALA A 62 -7.06 -5.96 -11.33
N LEU A 63 -7.17 -7.19 -11.86
CA LEU A 63 -8.23 -7.57 -12.79
C LEU A 63 -9.62 -7.53 -12.15
N LYS A 64 -9.76 -7.88 -10.87
CA LYS A 64 -11.04 -7.77 -10.14
C LYS A 64 -11.50 -6.31 -9.98
N LEU A 65 -10.55 -5.38 -9.80
CA LEU A 65 -10.82 -3.94 -9.66
C LEU A 65 -11.14 -3.26 -11.00
N SER A 66 -10.79 -3.90 -12.12
CA SER A 66 -10.97 -3.34 -13.46
C SER A 66 -12.45 -3.35 -13.88
N VAL A 67 -12.97 -2.18 -14.29
CA VAL A 67 -14.38 -1.99 -14.67
C VAL A 67 -14.69 -2.64 -16.02
N GLN A 68 -13.83 -2.48 -17.03
CA GLN A 68 -14.03 -3.00 -18.38
C GLN A 68 -12.85 -3.87 -18.82
N LYS A 69 -13.11 -5.17 -19.00
CA LYS A 69 -12.05 -6.19 -19.17
C LYS A 69 -11.87 -6.70 -20.59
N SER A 70 -12.51 -6.07 -21.60
CA SER A 70 -12.56 -6.59 -22.97
C SER A 70 -11.19 -6.67 -23.65
N LYS A 71 -10.34 -5.66 -23.46
CA LYS A 71 -8.95 -5.61 -23.94
C LYS A 71 -8.09 -5.16 -22.78
N ILE A 72 -7.06 -5.95 -22.44
CA ILE A 72 -6.20 -5.68 -21.29
C ILE A 72 -4.75 -5.68 -21.76
N VAL A 73 -4.01 -4.64 -21.40
CA VAL A 73 -2.55 -4.64 -21.50
C VAL A 73 -2.00 -4.74 -20.08
N ILE A 74 -1.19 -5.76 -19.83
CA ILE A 74 -0.53 -6.01 -18.55
C ILE A 74 0.93 -5.66 -18.74
N ARG A 75 1.39 -4.61 -18.05
CA ARG A 75 2.81 -4.26 -17.96
C ARG A 75 3.38 -4.84 -16.68
N VAL A 76 4.50 -5.55 -16.78
CA VAL A 76 5.19 -6.19 -15.65
C VAL A 76 6.68 -6.00 -15.74
N ASN A 77 7.39 -6.26 -14.65
CA ASN A 77 8.86 -6.30 -14.67
C ASN A 77 9.35 -7.35 -15.70
N PRO A 78 10.45 -7.10 -16.44
CA PRO A 78 11.00 -8.08 -17.38
C PRO A 78 11.30 -9.45 -16.76
N GLN A 79 11.68 -9.52 -15.48
CA GLN A 79 11.97 -10.77 -14.79
C GLN A 79 10.72 -11.60 -14.48
N ASP A 80 9.55 -10.96 -14.41
CA ASP A 80 8.28 -11.66 -14.18
C ASP A 80 7.55 -11.99 -15.48
N TYR A 81 8.01 -11.46 -16.63
CA TYR A 81 7.36 -11.58 -17.93
C TYR A 81 7.09 -13.05 -18.32
N ASP A 82 8.12 -13.90 -18.29
CA ASP A 82 8.00 -15.29 -18.73
C ASP A 82 7.04 -16.10 -17.84
N PHE A 83 6.98 -15.78 -16.56
CA PHE A 83 6.04 -16.40 -15.64
C PHE A 83 4.60 -15.95 -15.93
N VAL A 84 4.39 -14.64 -16.11
CA VAL A 84 3.07 -14.06 -16.40
C VAL A 84 2.54 -14.50 -17.76
N GLU A 85 3.42 -14.65 -18.76
CA GLU A 85 3.08 -15.15 -20.09
C GLU A 85 2.48 -16.57 -20.03
N LYS A 86 3.04 -17.44 -19.17
CA LYS A 86 2.53 -18.80 -18.95
C LYS A 86 1.17 -18.81 -18.26
N LEU A 87 0.82 -17.76 -17.50
CA LEU A 87 -0.48 -17.63 -16.84
C LEU A 87 -1.59 -17.14 -17.78
N ARG A 88 -1.25 -16.64 -18.98
CA ARG A 88 -2.23 -16.07 -19.91
C ARG A 88 -3.45 -16.99 -20.16
N PRO A 89 -3.30 -18.31 -20.43
CA PRO A 89 -4.46 -19.19 -20.64
C PRO A 89 -5.37 -19.27 -19.41
N ASP A 90 -4.79 -19.34 -18.21
CA ASP A 90 -5.52 -19.39 -16.95
C ASP A 90 -6.29 -18.09 -16.69
N LEU A 91 -5.70 -16.94 -17.03
CA LEU A 91 -6.35 -15.64 -16.92
C LEU A 91 -7.57 -15.54 -17.85
N PHE A 92 -7.45 -16.01 -19.10
CA PHE A 92 -8.58 -16.08 -20.03
C PHE A 92 -9.69 -17.02 -19.53
N ALA A 93 -9.34 -18.20 -19.00
CA ALA A 93 -10.31 -19.15 -18.49
C ALA A 93 -11.06 -18.65 -17.25
N LYS A 94 -10.41 -17.82 -16.43
CA LYS A 94 -10.99 -17.29 -15.19
C LYS A 94 -11.87 -16.06 -15.41
N PHE A 95 -11.59 -15.26 -16.44
CA PHE A 95 -12.31 -14.02 -16.72
C PHE A 95 -12.95 -14.03 -18.11
N ASN A 96 -14.15 -14.59 -18.21
CA ASN A 96 -14.90 -14.77 -19.46
C ASN A 96 -15.19 -13.45 -20.23
N GLU A 97 -15.11 -12.30 -19.57
CA GLU A 97 -15.32 -10.97 -20.17
C GLU A 97 -14.11 -10.51 -21.01
N VAL A 98 -12.97 -11.18 -20.86
CA VAL A 98 -11.70 -10.81 -21.50
C VAL A 98 -11.64 -11.36 -22.92
N LYS A 99 -11.52 -10.46 -23.91
CA LYS A 99 -11.41 -10.83 -25.32
C LYS A 99 -9.96 -10.82 -25.81
N SER A 100 -9.08 -10.05 -25.16
CA SER A 100 -7.68 -9.91 -25.54
C SER A 100 -6.82 -9.55 -24.32
N ILE A 101 -5.70 -10.24 -24.13
CA ILE A 101 -4.66 -9.93 -23.15
C ILE A 101 -3.35 -9.74 -23.91
N ILE A 102 -2.70 -8.61 -23.70
CA ILE A 102 -1.35 -8.32 -24.19
C ILE A 102 -0.46 -8.18 -22.95
N ILE A 103 0.63 -8.93 -22.88
CA ILE A 103 1.62 -8.82 -21.81
C ILE A 103 2.84 -8.13 -22.38
N SER A 104 3.37 -7.14 -21.65
CA SER A 104 4.55 -6.37 -22.04
C SER A 104 5.46 -6.15 -20.85
N SER A 105 6.76 -6.04 -21.11
CA SER A 105 7.77 -5.79 -20.08
C SER A 105 8.06 -4.29 -19.96
N ASP A 106 8.20 -3.83 -18.72
CA ASP A 106 8.48 -2.43 -18.38
C ASP A 106 9.49 -2.38 -17.22
N GLN A 107 10.66 -1.79 -17.45
CA GLN A 107 11.73 -1.72 -16.44
C GLN A 107 11.41 -0.77 -15.28
N SER A 108 10.43 0.12 -15.44
CA SER A 108 10.01 1.04 -14.38
C SER A 108 9.14 0.36 -13.31
N ILE A 109 8.70 -0.87 -13.57
CA ILE A 109 7.86 -1.66 -12.67
C ILE A 109 8.76 -2.58 -11.85
N SER A 110 8.72 -2.46 -10.52
CA SER A 110 9.36 -3.42 -9.62
C SER A 110 8.73 -4.80 -9.75
N ARG A 111 9.52 -5.84 -9.46
CA ARG A 111 9.02 -7.23 -9.44
C ARG A 111 7.79 -7.38 -8.56
N GLY A 112 6.94 -8.36 -8.86
CA GLY A 112 5.71 -8.65 -8.10
C GLY A 112 4.56 -7.66 -8.33
N GLY A 113 4.86 -6.50 -8.95
CA GLY A 113 3.89 -5.48 -9.33
C GLY A 113 3.40 -5.62 -10.78
N CYS A 114 2.27 -4.99 -11.09
CA CYS A 114 1.83 -4.83 -12.47
C CYS A 114 1.08 -3.51 -12.67
N PHE A 115 1.06 -3.03 -13.92
CA PHE A 115 0.19 -1.94 -14.34
C PHE A 115 -0.77 -2.46 -15.41
N LEU A 116 -2.07 -2.27 -15.19
CA LEU A 116 -3.10 -2.70 -16.15
C LEU A 116 -3.65 -1.49 -16.90
N GLU A 117 -3.61 -1.56 -18.22
CA GLU A 117 -4.35 -0.63 -19.07
C GLU A 117 -5.61 -1.31 -19.58
N THR A 118 -6.75 -0.65 -19.38
CA THR A 118 -8.03 -1.12 -19.89
C THR A 118 -8.84 0.03 -20.48
N PRO A 119 -9.79 -0.25 -21.40
CA PRO A 119 -10.69 0.79 -21.93
C PRO A 119 -11.51 1.51 -20.85
N GLY A 120 -11.72 0.87 -19.70
CA GLY A 120 -12.46 1.44 -18.56
C GLY A 120 -11.60 2.24 -17.58
N GLY A 121 -10.32 2.44 -17.88
CA GLY A 121 -9.35 3.11 -17.02
C GLY A 121 -8.22 2.17 -16.57
N ASP A 122 -7.12 2.80 -16.17
CA ASP A 122 -5.91 2.09 -15.78
C ASP A 122 -5.97 1.69 -14.29
N VAL A 123 -5.41 0.53 -13.98
CA VAL A 123 -5.26 0.05 -12.61
C VAL A 123 -3.77 -0.04 -12.30
N ASP A 124 -3.30 0.92 -11.49
CA ASP A 124 -1.95 0.89 -10.94
C ASP A 124 -1.88 -0.04 -9.72
N ALA A 125 -1.33 -1.22 -9.95
CA ALA A 125 -1.07 -2.25 -8.96
C ALA A 125 0.44 -2.50 -8.79
N ARG A 126 1.28 -1.48 -9.05
CA ARG A 126 2.69 -1.51 -8.64
C ARG A 126 2.78 -1.60 -7.12
N VAL A 127 3.79 -2.31 -6.61
CA VAL A 127 3.94 -2.59 -5.17
C VAL A 127 4.03 -1.29 -4.37
N GLU A 128 4.81 -0.33 -4.88
CA GLU A 128 5.01 0.98 -4.28
C GLU A 128 3.71 1.79 -4.25
N ALA A 129 2.94 1.77 -5.34
CA ALA A 129 1.65 2.46 -5.40
C ALA A 129 0.63 1.87 -4.41
N GLN A 130 0.67 0.56 -4.19
CA GLN A 130 -0.20 -0.10 -3.21
C GLN A 130 0.21 0.26 -1.77
N LEU A 131 1.50 0.22 -1.44
CA LEU A 131 2.01 0.63 -0.13
C LEU A 131 1.67 2.09 0.17
N GLU A 132 1.85 2.98 -0.81
CA GLU A 132 1.54 4.40 -0.66
C GLU A 132 0.05 4.66 -0.45
N LYS A 133 -0.84 3.96 -1.16
CA LYS A 133 -2.29 4.04 -0.92
C LYS A 133 -2.68 3.63 0.50
N ILE A 134 -2.04 2.58 1.02
CA ILE A 134 -2.27 2.14 2.41
C ILE A 134 -1.77 3.21 3.39
N ARG A 135 -0.59 3.79 3.14
CA ARG A 135 -0.04 4.87 3.93
C ARG A 135 -0.98 6.07 3.99
N GLN A 136 -1.39 6.57 2.84
CA GLN A 136 -2.30 7.70 2.75
C GLN A 136 -3.61 7.43 3.50
N SER A 137 -4.19 6.24 3.35
CA SER A 137 -5.43 5.89 4.06
C SER A 137 -5.24 5.85 5.58
N LEU A 138 -4.09 5.41 6.08
CA LEU A 138 -3.78 5.44 7.51
C LEU A 138 -3.59 6.88 8.01
N GLU A 139 -2.86 7.71 7.27
CA GLU A 139 -2.65 9.12 7.60
C GLU A 139 -3.97 9.91 7.64
N GLU A 140 -4.87 9.69 6.69
CA GLU A 140 -6.21 10.29 6.66
C GLU A 140 -7.05 9.88 7.89
N ASN A 141 -7.01 8.60 8.26
CA ASN A 141 -7.73 8.11 9.44
C ASN A 141 -7.17 8.66 10.76
N LEU A 142 -5.84 8.83 10.85
CA LEU A 142 -5.18 9.42 12.00
C LEU A 142 -5.51 10.92 12.13
N ALA A 143 -5.55 11.65 11.00
CA ALA A 143 -5.98 13.04 10.96
C ALA A 143 -7.46 13.22 11.35
N ALA A 144 -8.34 12.29 10.98
CA ALA A 144 -9.76 12.34 11.31
C ALA A 144 -10.08 11.99 12.78
N ALA A 145 -9.13 11.39 13.51
CA ALA A 145 -9.27 11.00 14.92
C ALA A 145 -8.80 12.08 15.91
N GLN A 146 -8.24 13.20 15.41
CA GLN A 146 -7.74 14.35 16.18
C GLN A 146 -8.76 15.50 16.18
#